data_AF-A0A7S4EIN2-F1
#
_entry.id   AF-A0A7S4EIN2-F1
#
_cell.length_a   1.000
_cell.length_b   1.000
_cell.length_c   1.000
_cell.angle_alpha   90.00
_cell.angle_beta   90.00
_cell.angle_gamma   90.00
#
_symmetry.space_group_name_H-M   'P 1'
#
loop_
_entity.id
_entity.type
_entity.pdbx_description
1 polymer ?
#
loop_
_entity_poly.entity_id
_entity_poly.type
_entity_poly.pdbx_seq_one_letter_code
_entity_poly.pdbx_strand_id
1 'polypeptide(L)'
;MAWQRTLSLPTGCLVKVDEHRAVVELPRTGVARRSSSSSSSGDSIGGEPTEGWNAISSAIWNGGSRSFRCRSSTSNSNSNSNSRSTSNYSNSYENKVCVFNYKVPCTYDGLSPEPRALLRTAIGKERYSSNSYCDEKKGNSDNNSNNDNDNGNGNNNNNNNSLDDKSTVGIMTAASMKSLRTASRSAGGIFVDVVVTAGISNSRTAGADADVFSMLPQQQDERNTGNDSKSSNNKTTATAPQEHQPRAPPPGTINTVVVINGAPLSEGAVVEAYAIAIEAKCAACADFRLPCAKSLYGNDLAQGTGTDCAVLLTPLASPHSTSASTNSTNVPLLEYAGKHCLLAELIGQAVREATREAILSNLIHLHGSLWRYHGHRWKTYFIGLLLRGARPCVPPKPMDSIPPAPLAVLLLGWGMVLVAYGIHVLSPFLLPRSATVLIAATFWDRCLPEPPLSVHPVVLAGTVISIATKQWIPERIFRSPFLGFCGGVLFLLGTLSLFASGAHLFLVAVRWAAVEAATATIGSDDNNIYIFQQHLMKFVSWLLEVMLFKTTFSLQLLCTIALQMARFLERSQLQDARNQLVWLCSRDPTHLGSEDLAGGTLESLSVSRVEYR
;
A
#
# COMPACT_ATOMS: atom_id res chain seq x y z
N MET A 1 -6.87 -28.84 -22.59
CA MET A 1 -5.68 -28.86 -21.70
C MET A 1 -6.01 -29.60 -20.40
N ALA A 2 -5.15 -30.48 -19.92
CA ALA A 2 -5.33 -31.17 -18.64
C ALA A 2 -4.95 -30.26 -17.45
N TRP A 3 -5.71 -30.34 -16.35
CA TRP A 3 -5.38 -29.64 -15.10
C TRP A 3 -4.07 -30.18 -14.50
N GLN A 4 -3.17 -29.31 -14.06
CA GLN A 4 -1.91 -29.73 -13.45
C GLN A 4 -2.11 -30.28 -12.03
N ARG A 5 -3.06 -29.70 -11.28
CA ARG A 5 -3.34 -30.11 -9.90
C ARG A 5 -4.82 -30.03 -9.60
N THR A 6 -5.36 -31.07 -8.98
CA THR A 6 -6.73 -31.11 -8.47
C THR A 6 -6.69 -31.50 -6.99
N LEU A 7 -7.33 -30.70 -6.13
CA LEU A 7 -7.39 -30.90 -4.68
C LEU A 7 -8.85 -31.04 -4.26
N SER A 8 -9.15 -32.05 -3.46
CA SER A 8 -10.45 -32.21 -2.81
C SER A 8 -10.34 -31.73 -1.37
N LEU A 9 -11.15 -30.74 -0.99
CA LEU A 9 -11.13 -30.15 0.34
C LEU A 9 -12.23 -30.74 1.24
N PRO A 10 -12.07 -30.69 2.58
CA PRO A 10 -13.02 -31.25 3.55
C PRO A 10 -14.49 -30.81 3.41
N THR A 11 -14.76 -29.57 2.96
CA THR A 11 -16.14 -29.13 2.70
C THR A 11 -16.80 -29.84 1.51
N GLY A 12 -16.04 -30.57 0.69
CA GLY A 12 -16.45 -31.13 -0.59
C GLY A 12 -16.06 -30.26 -1.79
N CYS A 13 -15.35 -29.15 -1.58
CA CYS A 13 -14.87 -28.30 -2.67
C CYS A 13 -13.78 -28.98 -3.51
N LEU A 14 -13.81 -28.75 -4.81
CA LEU A 14 -12.81 -29.21 -5.76
C LEU A 14 -12.01 -28.02 -6.29
N VAL A 15 -10.72 -27.96 -5.96
CA VAL A 15 -9.81 -26.91 -6.44
C VAL A 15 -8.98 -27.45 -7.59
N LYS A 16 -9.19 -26.90 -8.79
CA LYS A 16 -8.43 -27.23 -10.01
C LYS A 16 -7.49 -26.09 -10.34
N VAL A 17 -6.22 -26.39 -10.60
CA VAL A 17 -5.18 -25.38 -10.81
C VAL A 17 -4.34 -25.71 -12.04
N ASP A 18 -4.06 -24.69 -12.84
CA ASP A 18 -3.06 -24.70 -13.90
C ASP A 18 -2.11 -23.49 -13.75
N GLU A 19 -1.27 -23.22 -14.75
CA GLU A 19 -0.28 -22.13 -14.68
C GLU A 19 -0.90 -20.72 -14.71
N HIS A 20 -2.12 -20.60 -15.25
CA HIS A 20 -2.78 -19.35 -15.56
C HIS A 20 -4.06 -19.13 -14.75
N ARG A 21 -4.60 -20.14 -14.08
CA ARG A 21 -5.87 -20.05 -13.34
C ARG A 21 -6.01 -21.09 -12.24
N ALA A 22 -6.88 -20.76 -11.30
CA ALA A 22 -7.43 -21.68 -10.31
C ALA A 22 -8.95 -21.60 -10.29
N VAL A 23 -9.63 -22.74 -10.23
CA VAL A 23 -11.08 -22.87 -10.17
C VAL A 23 -11.45 -23.61 -8.89
N VAL A 24 -12.27 -22.99 -8.04
CA VAL A 24 -12.84 -23.61 -6.85
C VAL A 24 -14.29 -23.95 -7.16
N GLU A 25 -14.58 -25.24 -7.35
CA GLU A 25 -15.95 -25.73 -7.56
C GLU A 25 -16.57 -26.11 -6.22
N LEU A 26 -17.74 -25.55 -5.92
CA LEU A 26 -18.49 -25.85 -4.69
C LEU A 26 -19.28 -27.15 -4.84
N PRO A 27 -19.47 -27.91 -3.74
CA PRO A 27 -20.29 -29.11 -3.76
C PRO A 27 -21.78 -28.75 -3.95
N ARG A 28 -22.55 -29.72 -4.47
CA ARG A 28 -24.01 -29.56 -4.68
C ARG A 28 -24.79 -29.57 -3.38
N THR A 29 -24.31 -30.27 -2.36
CA THR A 29 -24.97 -30.38 -1.06
C THR A 29 -24.43 -29.31 -0.11
N GLY A 30 -25.29 -28.35 0.26
CA GLY A 30 -25.01 -27.34 1.30
C GLY A 30 -24.98 -27.92 2.73
N VAL A 31 -25.11 -29.24 2.88
CA VAL A 31 -25.02 -29.96 4.16
C VAL A 31 -24.44 -31.36 3.88
N ALA A 32 -23.14 -31.56 4.09
CA ALA A 32 -22.53 -32.89 4.00
C ALA A 32 -22.65 -33.62 5.35
N ARG A 33 -23.63 -34.51 5.48
CA ARG A 33 -23.64 -35.56 6.51
C ARG A 33 -22.77 -36.72 6.00
N ARG A 34 -21.61 -36.98 6.63
CA ARG A 34 -20.93 -38.27 6.46
C ARG A 34 -21.58 -39.27 7.39
N SER A 35 -22.25 -40.26 6.81
CA SER A 35 -22.82 -41.42 7.47
C SER A 35 -21.75 -42.19 8.23
N SER A 36 -21.85 -42.24 9.56
CA SER A 36 -21.31 -43.34 10.35
C SER A 36 -22.09 -44.60 10.02
N SER A 37 -21.38 -45.66 9.68
CA SER A 37 -21.93 -46.99 9.45
C SER A 37 -22.62 -47.54 10.71
N SER A 38 -23.95 -47.64 10.69
CA SER A 38 -24.69 -48.72 11.35
C SER A 38 -26.17 -48.73 10.95
N SER A 39 -26.56 -49.86 10.34
CA SER A 39 -27.87 -50.55 10.41
C SER A 39 -29.19 -49.78 10.26
N SER A 40 -29.87 -50.14 9.17
CA SER A 40 -31.28 -50.58 9.08
C SER A 40 -32.45 -49.61 9.28
N SER A 41 -33.39 -49.76 8.35
CA SER A 41 -34.84 -49.55 8.44
C SER A 41 -35.34 -48.21 7.96
N GLY A 42 -36.24 -48.28 6.98
CA GLY A 42 -36.75 -47.16 6.22
C GLY A 42 -37.65 -46.23 7.01
N ASP A 43 -37.58 -44.95 6.64
CA ASP A 43 -38.73 -44.08 6.53
C ASP A 43 -38.38 -42.96 5.54
N SER A 44 -39.06 -42.98 4.40
CA SER A 44 -38.99 -41.94 3.38
C SER A 44 -39.84 -40.75 3.82
N ILE A 45 -39.24 -39.80 4.53
CA ILE A 45 -39.81 -38.47 4.77
C ILE A 45 -38.93 -37.45 4.05
N GLY A 46 -39.43 -36.99 2.89
CA GLY A 46 -38.78 -36.04 2.01
C GLY A 46 -38.80 -34.62 2.58
N GLY A 47 -37.63 -34.15 3.03
CA GLY A 47 -37.29 -32.74 3.07
C GLY A 47 -36.10 -32.53 2.14
N GLU A 48 -36.31 -31.92 0.97
CA GLU A 48 -35.21 -31.59 0.06
C GLU A 48 -34.25 -30.59 0.74
N PRO A 49 -32.94 -30.87 0.82
CA PRO A 49 -31.97 -29.88 1.28
C PRO A 49 -31.92 -28.75 0.25
N THR A 50 -32.16 -27.51 0.70
CA THR A 50 -32.13 -26.33 -0.18
C THR A 50 -30.72 -26.12 -0.75
N GLU A 51 -30.55 -26.38 -2.04
CA GLU A 51 -29.26 -26.31 -2.75
C GLU A 51 -28.94 -24.86 -3.15
N GLY A 52 -28.09 -24.17 -2.38
CA GLY A 52 -27.68 -22.81 -2.73
C GLY A 52 -26.56 -22.26 -1.86
N TRP A 53 -25.89 -21.22 -2.38
CA TRP A 53 -24.75 -20.55 -1.76
C TRP A 53 -24.99 -19.04 -1.72
N ASN A 54 -24.74 -18.43 -0.57
CA ASN A 54 -24.55 -16.99 -0.44
C ASN A 54 -23.07 -16.65 -0.54
N ALA A 55 -22.77 -15.54 -1.22
CA ALA A 55 -21.44 -15.01 -1.34
C ALA A 55 -21.40 -13.52 -0.98
N ILE A 56 -20.37 -13.11 -0.25
CA ILE A 56 -19.95 -11.72 -0.15
C ILE A 56 -18.52 -11.63 -0.70
N SER A 57 -18.28 -10.72 -1.64
CA SER A 57 -16.94 -10.59 -2.23
C SER A 57 -16.58 -9.18 -2.68
N SER A 58 -15.27 -8.91 -2.73
CA SER A 58 -14.70 -7.73 -3.41
C SER A 58 -14.28 -8.03 -4.86
N ALA A 59 -14.82 -9.11 -5.44
CA ALA A 59 -14.45 -9.59 -6.76
C ALA A 59 -14.86 -8.63 -7.89
N ILE A 60 -14.13 -8.69 -9.01
CA ILE A 60 -14.40 -7.92 -10.22
C ILE A 60 -15.75 -8.31 -10.82
N TRP A 61 -16.07 -9.59 -10.74
CA TRP A 61 -17.30 -10.16 -11.26
C TRP A 61 -18.12 -10.84 -10.17
N ASN A 62 -19.40 -10.48 -10.11
CA ASN A 62 -20.33 -10.89 -9.06
C ASN A 62 -19.84 -10.49 -7.65
N GLY A 63 -19.20 -9.31 -7.58
CA GLY A 63 -18.86 -8.61 -6.34
C GLY A 63 -20.09 -8.13 -5.56
N GLY A 64 -19.90 -7.86 -4.26
CA GLY A 64 -20.95 -7.55 -3.31
C GLY A 64 -21.64 -8.80 -2.75
N SER A 65 -22.83 -8.63 -2.18
CA SER A 65 -23.67 -9.73 -1.70
C SER A 65 -24.48 -10.35 -2.85
N ARG A 66 -24.40 -11.67 -2.99
CA ARG A 66 -25.05 -12.46 -4.04
C ARG A 66 -25.51 -13.82 -3.51
N SER A 67 -26.62 -14.32 -4.06
CA SER A 67 -27.13 -15.67 -3.78
C SER A 67 -27.18 -16.47 -5.07
N PHE A 68 -26.65 -17.67 -5.03
CA PHE A 68 -26.64 -18.63 -6.12
C PHE A 68 -27.51 -19.83 -5.73
N ARG A 69 -28.44 -20.24 -6.60
CA ARG A 69 -29.22 -21.47 -6.40
C ARG A 69 -28.76 -22.54 -7.37
N CYS A 70 -28.54 -23.74 -6.86
CA CYS A 70 -28.42 -24.93 -7.69
C CYS A 70 -29.85 -25.47 -7.93
N ARG A 71 -30.20 -25.84 -9.15
CA ARG A 71 -31.50 -26.48 -9.45
C ARG A 71 -31.32 -28.00 -9.38
N SER A 72 -32.11 -28.68 -8.56
CA SER A 72 -32.25 -30.13 -8.62
C SER A 72 -33.13 -30.49 -9.82
N SER A 73 -32.65 -31.39 -10.69
CA SER A 73 -33.44 -31.92 -11.80
C SER A 73 -34.21 -33.15 -11.32
N THR A 74 -35.35 -32.96 -10.66
CA THR A 74 -36.30 -34.05 -10.38
C THR A 74 -37.44 -33.98 -11.39
N SER A 75 -37.22 -34.50 -12.60
CA SER A 75 -38.29 -34.69 -13.58
C SER A 75 -39.14 -35.90 -13.18
N ASN A 76 -40.18 -35.67 -12.39
CA ASN A 76 -41.27 -36.62 -12.21
C ASN A 76 -42.55 -35.99 -12.80
N SER A 77 -42.74 -36.13 -14.10
CA SER A 77 -43.94 -35.65 -14.79
C SER A 77 -44.82 -36.84 -15.14
N ASN A 78 -45.74 -37.15 -14.22
CA ASN A 78 -46.95 -37.90 -14.52
C ASN A 78 -48.16 -36.97 -14.29
N SER A 79 -49.17 -37.08 -15.17
CA SER A 79 -50.50 -36.44 -15.19
C SER A 79 -50.68 -35.05 -15.82
N ASN A 80 -51.14 -35.09 -17.08
CA ASN A 80 -52.29 -34.39 -17.67
C ASN A 80 -52.82 -33.10 -17.00
N SER A 81 -52.67 -31.98 -17.71
CA SER A 81 -53.81 -31.09 -17.99
C SER A 81 -53.50 -30.17 -19.18
N ASN A 82 -54.49 -30.07 -20.09
CA ASN A 82 -54.45 -29.32 -21.34
C ASN A 82 -54.23 -27.82 -21.11
N SER A 83 -53.12 -27.28 -21.63
CA SER A 83 -53.06 -25.90 -22.12
C SER A 83 -52.05 -25.81 -23.28
N ARG A 84 -52.47 -25.13 -24.35
CA ARG A 84 -51.78 -25.06 -25.65
C ARG A 84 -50.47 -24.27 -25.57
N SER A 85 -49.37 -25.00 -25.58
CA SER A 85 -48.22 -24.92 -26.51
C SER A 85 -47.78 -23.55 -27.07
N THR A 86 -46.72 -23.00 -26.47
CA THR A 86 -45.48 -22.63 -27.19
C THR A 86 -44.29 -23.27 -26.48
N SER A 87 -43.90 -24.44 -26.98
CA SER A 87 -42.81 -25.27 -26.48
C SER A 87 -41.46 -24.70 -26.93
N ASN A 88 -40.69 -24.13 -26.02
CA ASN A 88 -39.24 -24.03 -26.16
C ASN A 88 -38.58 -24.91 -25.09
N TYR A 89 -37.98 -25.99 -25.55
CA TYR A 89 -37.16 -26.93 -24.79
C TYR A 89 -36.05 -26.16 -24.04
N SER A 90 -36.21 -25.94 -22.73
CA SER A 90 -35.13 -25.46 -21.87
C SER A 90 -34.35 -26.67 -21.36
N ASN A 91 -33.22 -26.99 -22.01
CA ASN A 91 -32.30 -28.02 -21.55
C ASN A 91 -31.84 -27.73 -20.11
N SER A 92 -32.04 -28.73 -19.27
CA SER A 92 -31.66 -28.79 -17.86
C SER A 92 -30.14 -28.92 -17.74
N TYR A 93 -29.43 -27.84 -17.39
CA TYR A 93 -28.00 -27.84 -17.10
C TYR A 93 -27.73 -27.63 -15.60
N GLU A 94 -26.86 -28.47 -15.06
CA GLU A 94 -26.45 -28.56 -13.65
C GLU A 94 -25.58 -27.35 -13.23
N ASN A 95 -26.18 -26.29 -12.69
CA ASN A 95 -25.43 -25.10 -12.26
C ASN A 95 -24.61 -25.34 -10.99
N LYS A 96 -23.34 -25.73 -11.13
CA LYS A 96 -22.35 -25.66 -10.03
C LYS A 96 -21.91 -24.21 -9.82
N VAL A 97 -21.74 -23.82 -8.56
CA VAL A 97 -21.22 -22.49 -8.20
C VAL A 97 -19.69 -22.56 -8.13
N CYS A 98 -19.01 -21.60 -8.74
CA CYS A 98 -17.57 -21.64 -8.89
C CYS A 98 -16.92 -20.30 -8.53
N VAL A 99 -15.67 -20.35 -8.04
CA VAL A 99 -14.79 -19.17 -7.96
C VAL A 99 -13.66 -19.33 -8.96
N PHE A 100 -13.57 -18.40 -9.90
CA PHE A 100 -12.58 -18.39 -10.97
C PHE A 100 -11.51 -17.34 -10.68
N ASN A 101 -10.28 -17.78 -10.40
CA ASN A 101 -9.13 -16.91 -10.15
C ASN A 101 -8.16 -16.94 -11.34
N TYR A 102 -8.10 -15.84 -12.09
CA TYR A 102 -7.31 -15.75 -13.32
C TYR A 102 -6.02 -14.96 -13.12
N LYS A 103 -4.88 -15.57 -13.49
CA LYS A 103 -3.59 -14.89 -13.52
C LYS A 103 -3.49 -13.99 -14.75
N VAL A 104 -3.42 -12.69 -14.51
CA VAL A 104 -3.27 -11.72 -15.60
C VAL A 104 -1.87 -11.80 -16.23
N PRO A 105 -1.75 -11.60 -17.55
CA PRO A 105 -0.46 -11.42 -18.20
C PRO A 105 0.31 -10.26 -17.59
N CYS A 106 1.65 -10.35 -17.52
CA CYS A 106 2.49 -9.26 -17.02
C CYS A 106 2.45 -8.00 -17.91
N THR A 107 1.99 -8.14 -19.15
CA THR A 107 1.80 -7.04 -20.12
C THR A 107 0.44 -6.35 -19.98
N TYR A 108 -0.44 -6.83 -19.11
CA TYR A 108 -1.76 -6.23 -18.90
C TYR A 108 -1.63 -4.94 -18.10
N ASP A 109 -2.12 -3.84 -18.67
CA ASP A 109 -2.03 -2.48 -18.12
C ASP A 109 -3.11 -2.18 -17.07
N GLY A 110 -4.05 -3.11 -16.84
CA GLY A 110 -5.16 -2.93 -15.92
C GLY A 110 -6.43 -2.34 -16.56
N LEU A 111 -6.33 -1.80 -17.78
CA LEU A 111 -7.37 -1.01 -18.42
C LEU A 111 -7.84 -1.61 -19.75
N SER A 112 -6.93 -2.19 -20.54
CA SER A 112 -7.19 -2.67 -21.90
C SER A 112 -6.75 -4.14 -22.10
N PRO A 113 -7.66 -5.06 -22.43
CA PRO A 113 -9.12 -4.90 -22.47
C PRO A 113 -9.72 -4.68 -21.06
N GLU A 114 -10.96 -4.21 -20.96
CA GLU A 114 -11.65 -4.05 -19.66
C GLU A 114 -11.55 -5.34 -18.80
N PRO A 115 -11.29 -5.26 -17.48
CA PRO A 115 -11.15 -6.43 -16.61
C PRO A 115 -12.26 -7.50 -16.77
N ARG A 116 -13.51 -7.06 -16.93
CA ARG A 116 -14.65 -7.95 -17.16
C ARG A 116 -14.58 -8.66 -18.51
N ALA A 117 -14.20 -7.95 -19.57
CA ALA A 117 -14.02 -8.52 -20.90
C ALA A 117 -12.86 -9.54 -20.91
N LEU A 118 -11.78 -9.26 -20.17
CA LEU A 118 -10.66 -10.19 -20.01
C LEU A 118 -11.12 -11.50 -19.32
N LEU A 119 -11.85 -11.41 -18.21
CA LEU A 119 -12.40 -12.57 -17.51
C LEU A 119 -13.37 -13.37 -18.38
N ARG A 120 -14.29 -12.71 -19.10
CA ARG A 120 -15.20 -13.38 -20.05
C ARG A 120 -14.44 -14.11 -21.14
N THR A 121 -13.38 -13.52 -21.67
CA THR A 121 -12.52 -14.17 -22.67
C THR A 121 -11.78 -15.36 -22.07
N ALA A 122 -11.30 -15.26 -20.83
CA ALA A 122 -10.62 -16.34 -20.13
C ALA A 122 -11.55 -17.54 -19.84
N ILE A 123 -12.82 -17.29 -19.49
CA ILE A 123 -13.84 -18.33 -19.36
C ILE A 123 -14.22 -18.88 -20.74
N GLY A 124 -14.45 -18.02 -21.74
CA GLY A 124 -14.81 -18.43 -23.10
C GLY A 124 -13.75 -19.31 -23.78
N LYS A 125 -12.46 -19.11 -23.46
CA LYS A 125 -11.35 -19.96 -23.88
C LYS A 125 -11.40 -21.39 -23.30
N GLU A 126 -12.23 -21.68 -22.29
CA GLU A 126 -12.55 -23.08 -21.92
C GLU A 126 -13.19 -23.86 -23.07
N ARG A 127 -13.94 -23.19 -23.96
CA ARG A 127 -14.63 -23.82 -25.10
C ARG A 127 -13.67 -24.36 -26.18
N TYR A 128 -12.47 -23.78 -26.32
CA TYR A 128 -11.56 -24.09 -27.44
C TYR A 128 -10.51 -25.17 -27.11
N SER A 129 -10.46 -25.67 -25.87
CA SER A 129 -9.40 -26.61 -25.44
C SER A 129 -9.82 -28.09 -25.46
N SER A 130 -10.98 -28.39 -26.05
CA SER A 130 -11.62 -29.71 -26.08
C SER A 130 -11.95 -30.19 -27.50
N ASN A 131 -11.17 -29.81 -28.52
CA ASN A 131 -11.03 -30.57 -29.78
C ASN A 131 -10.08 -29.84 -30.73
N SER A 132 -8.90 -30.41 -30.98
CA SER A 132 -8.40 -30.65 -32.34
C SER A 132 -6.94 -31.09 -32.28
N TYR A 133 -6.67 -32.29 -32.78
CA TYR A 133 -5.38 -32.73 -33.29
C TYR A 133 -5.61 -33.25 -34.72
N CYS A 134 -4.74 -32.80 -35.64
CA CYS A 134 -4.60 -33.10 -37.08
C CYS A 134 -5.79 -32.68 -37.99
N ASP A 135 -5.59 -32.05 -39.14
CA ASP A 135 -4.61 -32.38 -40.18
C ASP A 135 -4.27 -31.20 -41.10
N GLU A 136 -3.05 -31.16 -41.62
CA GLU A 136 -2.63 -30.33 -42.76
C GLU A 136 -3.18 -30.91 -44.08
N LYS A 137 -3.72 -30.05 -44.99
CA LYS A 137 -3.26 -29.94 -46.40
C LYS A 137 -4.10 -28.97 -47.25
N LYS A 138 -3.34 -28.12 -47.98
CA LYS A 138 -3.55 -27.41 -49.26
C LYS A 138 -4.91 -27.51 -50.00
N GLY A 139 -5.37 -26.36 -50.49
CA GLY A 139 -6.22 -26.25 -51.69
C GLY A 139 -6.74 -24.83 -51.94
N ASN A 140 -6.34 -24.24 -53.06
CA ASN A 140 -6.67 -22.89 -53.55
C ASN A 140 -8.02 -22.87 -54.30
N SER A 141 -8.87 -21.83 -54.13
CA SER A 141 -9.57 -21.09 -55.22
C SER A 141 -10.65 -20.12 -54.70
N ASP A 142 -10.48 -18.85 -55.08
CA ASP A 142 -11.43 -17.81 -55.53
C ASP A 142 -12.96 -18.04 -55.38
N ASN A 143 -13.66 -17.09 -54.74
CA ASN A 143 -14.46 -16.03 -55.40
C ASN A 143 -15.49 -15.36 -54.46
N ASN A 144 -15.37 -14.03 -54.38
CA ASN A 144 -16.39 -12.98 -54.34
C ASN A 144 -17.89 -13.35 -54.16
N SER A 145 -18.57 -12.81 -53.13
CA SER A 145 -19.64 -11.79 -53.28
C SER A 145 -20.43 -11.55 -51.98
N ASN A 146 -20.55 -10.27 -51.62
CA ASN A 146 -21.67 -9.54 -51.02
C ASN A 146 -22.78 -10.22 -50.20
N ASN A 147 -23.09 -9.48 -49.13
CA ASN A 147 -24.41 -9.14 -48.59
C ASN A 147 -25.13 -10.07 -47.60
N ASP A 148 -25.55 -9.37 -46.55
CA ASP A 148 -26.78 -9.50 -45.77
C ASP A 148 -26.90 -10.60 -44.70
N ASN A 149 -27.14 -10.10 -43.48
CA ASN A 149 -28.03 -10.63 -42.44
C ASN A 149 -28.22 -12.15 -42.36
N ASP A 150 -27.63 -12.76 -41.33
CA ASP A 150 -28.08 -14.03 -40.75
C ASP A 150 -27.72 -13.99 -39.25
N ASN A 151 -28.64 -14.06 -38.28
CA ASN A 151 -29.61 -15.13 -38.02
C ASN A 151 -29.03 -16.55 -38.17
N GLY A 152 -27.82 -16.75 -37.66
CA GLY A 152 -27.16 -18.05 -37.59
C GLY A 152 -27.46 -18.79 -36.29
N ASN A 153 -28.52 -19.60 -36.31
CA ASN A 153 -28.74 -20.76 -35.46
C ASN A 153 -27.54 -21.74 -35.58
N GLY A 154 -26.54 -21.58 -34.72
CA GLY A 154 -25.36 -22.44 -34.64
C GLY A 154 -25.56 -23.57 -33.63
N ASN A 155 -26.27 -24.60 -34.04
CA ASN A 155 -26.44 -25.85 -33.30
C ASN A 155 -25.11 -26.62 -33.30
N ASN A 156 -24.36 -26.59 -32.19
CA ASN A 156 -23.19 -27.45 -31.98
C ASN A 156 -23.34 -28.23 -30.67
N ASN A 157 -23.87 -29.45 -30.81
CA ASN A 157 -23.66 -30.53 -29.86
C ASN A 157 -22.19 -30.94 -29.92
N ASN A 158 -21.42 -30.77 -28.83
CA ASN A 158 -20.38 -31.68 -28.34
C ASN A 158 -19.64 -31.14 -27.08
N ASN A 159 -19.84 -31.84 -25.96
CA ASN A 159 -18.99 -32.04 -24.76
C ASN A 159 -18.18 -30.89 -24.07
N ASN A 160 -18.58 -30.66 -22.81
CA ASN A 160 -17.79 -30.55 -21.56
C ASN A 160 -16.97 -29.26 -21.25
N ASN A 161 -17.41 -28.56 -20.19
CA ASN A 161 -16.76 -27.51 -19.40
C ASN A 161 -16.87 -26.06 -19.92
N SER A 162 -18.00 -25.40 -19.70
CA SER A 162 -18.09 -23.94 -19.69
C SER A 162 -18.62 -23.50 -18.33
N LEU A 163 -17.86 -22.67 -17.60
CA LEU A 163 -18.38 -21.95 -16.44
C LEU A 163 -19.50 -20.97 -16.87
N ASP A 164 -20.56 -20.83 -16.07
CA ASP A 164 -21.64 -19.87 -16.28
C ASP A 164 -21.35 -18.56 -15.54
N ASP A 165 -21.40 -17.47 -16.28
CA ASP A 165 -21.32 -16.08 -15.85
C ASP A 165 -22.20 -15.76 -14.62
N LYS A 166 -23.37 -16.42 -14.52
CA LYS A 166 -24.34 -16.19 -13.43
C LYS A 166 -24.04 -16.99 -12.17
N SER A 167 -23.28 -18.08 -12.25
CA SER A 167 -22.93 -18.94 -11.11
C SER A 167 -21.44 -18.87 -10.74
N THR A 168 -20.69 -17.94 -11.33
CA THR A 168 -19.24 -17.82 -11.15
C THR A 168 -18.85 -16.49 -10.52
N VAL A 169 -18.06 -16.52 -9.45
CA VAL A 169 -17.39 -15.32 -8.90
C VAL A 169 -16.01 -15.22 -9.54
N GLY A 170 -15.77 -14.13 -10.28
CA GLY A 170 -14.53 -13.93 -11.05
C GLY A 170 -13.57 -12.96 -10.37
N ILE A 171 -12.38 -13.44 -10.03
CA ILE A 171 -11.28 -12.65 -9.47
C ILE A 171 -10.06 -12.70 -10.40
N MET A 172 -9.29 -11.61 -10.42
CA MET A 172 -8.03 -11.51 -11.17
C MET A 172 -6.86 -11.43 -10.20
N THR A 173 -5.70 -11.92 -10.61
CA THR A 173 -4.51 -11.89 -9.77
C THR A 173 -3.25 -11.68 -10.59
N ALA A 174 -2.31 -10.90 -10.05
CA ALA A 174 -0.93 -10.87 -10.51
C ALA A 174 -0.05 -11.96 -9.87
N ALA A 175 -0.57 -12.69 -8.88
CA ALA A 175 0.18 -13.72 -8.19
C ALA A 175 0.48 -14.91 -9.10
N SER A 176 1.61 -15.56 -8.85
CA SER A 176 1.91 -16.85 -9.47
C SER A 176 0.96 -17.93 -8.92
N MET A 177 0.35 -18.75 -9.78
CA MET A 177 -0.48 -19.90 -9.36
C MET A 177 0.30 -20.92 -8.52
N LYS A 178 1.64 -20.95 -8.63
CA LYS A 178 2.53 -21.76 -7.77
C LYS A 178 2.47 -21.35 -6.28
N SER A 179 2.01 -20.13 -5.99
CA SER A 179 1.80 -19.64 -4.61
C SER A 179 0.51 -20.14 -3.98
N LEU A 180 -0.36 -20.84 -4.72
CA LEU A 180 -1.64 -21.30 -4.22
C LEU A 180 -1.46 -22.22 -3.01
N ARG A 181 -2.11 -21.89 -1.90
CA ARG A 181 -2.14 -22.68 -0.67
C ARG A 181 -3.56 -22.85 -0.18
N THR A 182 -3.80 -23.93 0.54
CA THR A 182 -5.10 -24.29 1.08
C THR A 182 -4.96 -24.66 2.54
N ALA A 183 -5.91 -24.24 3.37
CA ALA A 183 -6.00 -24.67 4.75
C ALA A 183 -7.45 -24.95 5.10
N SER A 184 -7.66 -25.96 5.94
CA SER A 184 -8.98 -26.41 6.33
C SER A 184 -9.08 -26.54 7.84
N ARG A 185 -10.22 -26.16 8.41
CA ARG A 185 -10.54 -26.32 9.82
C ARG A 185 -11.97 -26.83 9.97
N SER A 186 -12.22 -27.61 11.01
CA SER A 186 -13.56 -28.11 11.27
C SER A 186 -13.79 -28.30 12.76
N ALA A 187 -14.93 -27.84 13.24
CA ALA A 187 -15.40 -28.12 14.60
C ALA A 187 -16.92 -27.99 14.66
N GLY A 188 -17.57 -28.77 15.52
CA GLY A 188 -19.02 -28.68 15.74
C GLY A 188 -19.88 -28.92 14.48
N GLY A 189 -19.40 -29.71 13.51
CA GLY A 189 -20.10 -29.97 12.25
C GLY A 189 -19.98 -28.84 11.21
N ILE A 190 -19.25 -27.77 11.51
CA ILE A 190 -18.92 -26.69 10.58
C ILE A 190 -17.53 -26.96 9.99
N PHE A 191 -17.40 -26.75 8.69
CA PHE A 191 -16.15 -26.89 7.94
C PHE A 191 -15.80 -25.54 7.30
N VAL A 192 -14.54 -25.13 7.42
CA VAL A 192 -14.00 -23.91 6.83
C VAL A 192 -12.83 -24.29 5.95
N ASP A 193 -12.95 -24.06 4.65
CA ASP A 193 -11.89 -24.25 3.67
C ASP A 193 -11.44 -22.91 3.13
N VAL A 194 -10.13 -22.71 3.07
CA VAL A 194 -9.52 -21.47 2.59
C VAL A 194 -8.57 -21.78 1.45
N VAL A 195 -8.63 -20.97 0.39
CA VAL A 195 -7.70 -20.99 -0.74
C VAL A 195 -7.10 -19.61 -0.91
N VAL A 196 -5.77 -19.51 -0.91
CA VAL A 196 -5.05 -18.23 -1.06
C VAL A 196 -4.03 -18.30 -2.17
N THR A 197 -3.94 -17.22 -2.96
CA THR A 197 -2.79 -16.94 -3.85
C THR A 197 -2.15 -15.63 -3.42
N ALA A 198 -0.81 -15.54 -3.46
CA ALA A 198 -0.10 -14.37 -2.93
C ALA A 198 1.05 -13.91 -3.84
N GLY A 199 1.08 -12.60 -4.10
CA GLY A 199 2.19 -11.83 -4.67
C GLY A 199 2.38 -10.55 -3.87
N ILE A 200 3.56 -10.34 -3.29
CA ILE A 200 3.81 -9.27 -2.30
C ILE A 200 4.65 -8.11 -2.82
N SER A 201 4.94 -8.09 -4.13
CA SER A 201 5.76 -7.10 -4.84
C SER A 201 5.24 -5.66 -4.74
N ASN A 202 3.92 -5.45 -4.67
CA ASN A 202 3.27 -4.16 -4.44
C ASN A 202 2.34 -4.22 -3.22
N SER A 203 2.90 -4.69 -2.10
CA SER A 203 2.20 -4.74 -0.83
C SER A 203 1.91 -3.33 -0.30
N ARG A 204 0.74 -3.14 0.31
CA ARG A 204 0.19 -1.84 0.70
C ARG A 204 -0.46 -1.89 2.08
N THR A 205 -0.58 -0.71 2.69
CA THR A 205 -1.25 -0.48 3.99
C THR A 205 -2.44 0.43 3.78
N ALA A 206 -3.54 0.18 4.49
CA ALA A 206 -4.67 1.11 4.49
C ALA A 206 -4.24 2.48 5.06
N GLY A 207 -4.64 3.57 4.40
CA GLY A 207 -4.23 4.92 4.77
C GLY A 207 -2.87 5.37 4.22
N ALA A 208 -2.15 4.52 3.47
CA ALA A 208 -1.01 4.96 2.68
C ALA A 208 -1.45 5.94 1.58
N ASP A 209 -0.56 6.86 1.17
CA ASP A 209 -0.85 7.85 0.14
C ASP A 209 -1.35 7.18 -1.16
N ALA A 210 -2.39 7.75 -1.78
CA ALA A 210 -2.95 7.24 -3.04
C ALA A 210 -1.98 7.48 -4.21
N ASP A 211 -2.00 6.60 -5.21
CA ASP A 211 -1.26 6.81 -6.47
C ASP A 211 -2.09 7.63 -7.47
N VAL A 212 -3.41 7.68 -7.28
CA VAL A 212 -4.38 8.46 -8.04
C VAL A 212 -5.11 9.36 -7.07
N PHE A 213 -5.04 10.68 -7.28
CA PHE A 213 -5.61 11.69 -6.38
C PHE A 213 -7.00 12.19 -6.83
N SER A 214 -7.49 11.76 -8.00
CA SER A 214 -8.86 12.02 -8.44
C SER A 214 -9.84 11.07 -7.74
N MET A 215 -10.78 11.63 -6.98
CA MET A 215 -11.84 10.85 -6.32
C MET A 215 -13.02 10.56 -7.24
N LEU A 216 -13.28 11.45 -8.20
CA LEU A 216 -14.33 11.33 -9.19
C LEU A 216 -13.71 11.29 -10.59
N PRO A 217 -14.32 10.58 -11.55
CA PRO A 217 -13.96 10.74 -12.95
C PRO A 217 -14.02 12.24 -13.29
N GLN A 218 -12.96 12.78 -13.87
CA GLN A 218 -13.03 14.12 -14.42
C GLN A 218 -14.12 14.08 -15.49
N GLN A 219 -15.16 14.89 -15.32
CA GLN A 219 -16.12 15.12 -16.38
C GLN A 219 -15.31 15.65 -17.56
N GLN A 220 -15.25 14.87 -18.64
CA GLN A 220 -14.81 15.41 -19.92
C GLN A 220 -15.81 16.51 -20.25
N ASP A 221 -15.39 17.76 -20.09
CA ASP A 221 -16.12 18.90 -20.62
C ASP A 221 -16.17 18.73 -22.14
N GLU A 222 -17.21 18.07 -22.63
CA GLU A 222 -17.68 18.16 -24.01
C GLU A 222 -18.22 19.57 -24.25
N ARG A 223 -17.36 20.58 -24.16
CA ARG A 223 -17.66 21.89 -24.70
C ARG A 223 -17.28 21.90 -26.17
N ASN A 224 -18.29 21.58 -26.97
CA ASN A 224 -18.52 22.07 -28.33
C ASN A 224 -17.59 23.21 -28.75
N THR A 225 -16.65 22.91 -29.65
CA THR A 225 -16.29 23.84 -30.71
C THR A 225 -16.51 23.11 -32.02
N GLY A 226 -17.58 23.49 -32.70
CA GLY A 226 -17.91 22.99 -34.03
C GLY A 226 -16.84 23.37 -35.05
N ASN A 227 -16.86 22.59 -36.14
CA ASN A 227 -16.39 22.92 -37.49
C ASN A 227 -15.33 24.01 -37.62
N ASP A 228 -14.11 23.59 -37.95
CA ASP A 228 -13.48 24.06 -39.19
C ASP A 228 -12.33 23.16 -39.62
N SER A 229 -12.60 22.42 -40.69
CA SER A 229 -11.63 21.66 -41.47
C SER A 229 -10.76 22.64 -42.26
N LYS A 230 -9.63 23.10 -41.70
CA LYS A 230 -8.52 23.59 -42.53
C LYS A 230 -7.17 23.07 -42.03
N SER A 231 -6.66 22.14 -42.83
CA SER A 231 -5.27 21.78 -42.96
C SER A 231 -4.38 23.02 -43.02
N SER A 232 -3.49 23.17 -42.03
CA SER A 232 -2.26 23.94 -42.20
C SER A 232 -1.17 23.28 -41.36
N ASN A 233 -0.29 22.57 -42.06
CA ASN A 233 1.02 22.16 -41.58
C ASN A 233 1.75 23.36 -40.98
N ASN A 234 2.02 23.35 -39.68
CA ASN A 234 3.18 24.01 -39.13
C ASN A 234 3.77 23.14 -38.02
N LYS A 235 4.86 22.47 -38.42
CA LYS A 235 5.78 21.74 -37.58
C LYS A 235 6.59 22.77 -36.79
N THR A 236 6.10 23.17 -35.63
CA THR A 236 6.92 23.89 -34.64
C THR A 236 7.28 22.90 -33.55
N THR A 237 8.50 22.40 -33.64
CA THR A 237 9.20 21.65 -32.61
C THR A 237 9.36 22.52 -31.36
N ALA A 238 8.38 22.49 -30.47
CA ALA A 238 8.54 22.82 -29.07
C ALA A 238 8.50 21.48 -28.31
N THR A 239 9.69 20.98 -28.00
CA THR A 239 9.88 19.79 -27.18
C THR A 239 9.36 20.11 -25.77
N ALA A 240 8.09 19.79 -25.49
CA ALA A 240 7.59 19.74 -24.13
C ALA A 240 8.50 18.78 -23.34
N PRO A 241 8.88 19.09 -22.09
CA PRO A 241 9.67 18.18 -21.28
C PRO A 241 8.91 16.86 -21.20
N GLN A 242 9.52 15.77 -21.68
CA GLN A 242 8.99 14.43 -21.49
C GLN A 242 8.88 14.19 -19.98
N GLU A 243 7.68 14.36 -19.45
CA GLU A 243 7.33 13.94 -18.11
C GLU A 243 7.61 12.44 -18.04
N HIS A 244 8.59 12.07 -17.22
CA HIS A 244 9.07 10.71 -17.07
C HIS A 244 7.89 9.86 -16.55
N GLN A 245 7.21 9.13 -17.44
CA GLN A 245 6.09 8.29 -17.05
C GLN A 245 6.55 7.38 -15.89
N PRO A 246 5.92 7.47 -14.71
CA PRO A 246 6.35 6.69 -13.56
C PRO A 246 6.24 5.21 -13.92
N ARG A 247 7.36 4.49 -13.79
CA ARG A 247 7.42 3.05 -14.04
C ARG A 247 6.34 2.37 -13.21
N ALA A 248 5.41 1.66 -13.87
CA ALA A 248 4.31 0.97 -13.20
C ALA A 248 4.85 0.06 -12.08
N PRO A 249 4.23 0.06 -10.89
CA PRO A 249 4.70 -0.72 -9.76
C PRO A 249 4.68 -2.22 -10.11
N PRO A 250 5.63 -3.01 -9.59
CA PRO A 250 5.71 -4.43 -9.90
C PRO A 250 4.42 -5.14 -9.46
N PRO A 251 3.79 -5.94 -10.33
CA PRO A 251 2.44 -6.43 -10.08
C PRO A 251 2.43 -7.48 -8.96
N GLY A 252 1.48 -7.39 -8.04
CA GLY A 252 1.33 -8.30 -6.90
C GLY A 252 -0.07 -8.23 -6.30
N THR A 253 -0.65 -9.40 -5.99
CA THR A 253 -2.02 -9.54 -5.49
C THR A 253 -2.12 -10.64 -4.43
N ILE A 254 -2.89 -10.42 -3.36
CA ILE A 254 -3.29 -11.50 -2.44
C ILE A 254 -4.78 -11.75 -2.59
N ASN A 255 -5.16 -12.89 -3.14
CA ASN A 255 -6.56 -13.28 -3.25
C ASN A 255 -6.89 -14.39 -2.26
N THR A 256 -8.00 -14.24 -1.52
CA THR A 256 -8.44 -15.16 -0.47
C THR A 256 -9.87 -15.63 -0.75
N VAL A 257 -10.07 -16.93 -0.86
CA VAL A 257 -11.39 -17.56 -0.97
C VAL A 257 -11.64 -18.35 0.30
N VAL A 258 -12.74 -18.09 0.98
CA VAL A 258 -13.18 -18.77 2.20
C VAL A 258 -14.52 -19.43 1.91
N VAL A 259 -14.60 -20.74 2.12
CA VAL A 259 -15.82 -21.53 1.97
C VAL A 259 -16.17 -22.10 3.34
N ILE A 260 -17.32 -21.69 3.86
CA ILE A 260 -17.91 -22.23 5.08
C ILE A 260 -19.01 -23.19 4.65
N ASN A 261 -19.02 -24.41 5.20
CA ASN A 261 -20.09 -25.39 4.98
C ASN A 261 -20.56 -25.96 6.32
N GLY A 262 -21.78 -26.49 6.36
CA GLY A 262 -22.36 -27.15 7.54
C GLY A 262 -23.47 -26.36 8.24
N ALA A 263 -23.47 -25.04 8.17
CA ALA A 263 -24.56 -24.19 8.67
C ALA A 263 -24.70 -22.87 7.87
N PRO A 264 -25.92 -22.37 7.63
CA PRO A 264 -26.11 -21.04 7.07
C PRO A 264 -25.79 -19.97 8.12
N LEU A 265 -25.32 -18.81 7.66
CA LEU A 265 -25.02 -17.65 8.51
C LEU A 265 -26.09 -16.57 8.35
N SER A 266 -26.39 -15.86 9.44
CA SER A 266 -27.15 -14.60 9.40
C SER A 266 -26.38 -13.52 8.62
N GLU A 267 -27.05 -12.46 8.18
CA GLU A 267 -26.38 -11.35 7.49
C GLU A 267 -25.30 -10.68 8.36
N GLY A 268 -25.57 -10.53 9.67
CA GLY A 268 -24.59 -10.02 10.63
C GLY A 268 -23.38 -10.94 10.76
N ALA A 269 -23.61 -12.25 10.90
CA ALA A 269 -22.54 -13.25 10.97
C ALA A 269 -21.70 -13.30 9.68
N VAL A 270 -22.29 -13.09 8.50
CA VAL A 270 -21.54 -13.04 7.23
C VAL A 270 -20.56 -11.86 7.22
N VAL A 271 -20.99 -10.67 7.68
CA VAL A 271 -20.13 -9.49 7.74
C VAL A 271 -19.01 -9.68 8.76
N GLU A 272 -19.32 -10.21 9.95
CA GLU A 272 -18.32 -10.53 10.97
C GLU A 272 -17.32 -11.56 10.46
N ALA A 273 -17.78 -12.66 9.85
CA ALA A 273 -16.93 -13.69 9.27
C ALA A 273 -16.00 -13.12 8.17
N TYR A 274 -16.51 -12.24 7.32
CA TYR A 274 -15.71 -11.56 6.31
C TYR A 274 -14.64 -10.67 6.95
N ALA A 275 -15.00 -9.89 7.99
CA ALA A 275 -14.05 -9.06 8.74
C ALA A 275 -12.95 -9.91 9.40
N ILE A 276 -13.30 -11.04 10.03
CA ILE A 276 -12.33 -11.98 10.61
C ILE A 276 -11.36 -12.52 9.55
N ALA A 277 -11.86 -12.88 8.36
CA ALA A 277 -11.00 -13.33 7.27
C ALA A 277 -9.99 -12.24 6.84
N ILE A 278 -10.43 -10.98 6.74
CA ILE A 278 -9.54 -9.86 6.43
C ILE A 278 -8.51 -9.63 7.54
N GLU A 279 -8.92 -9.60 8.80
CA GLU A 279 -8.00 -9.43 9.93
C GLU A 279 -6.96 -10.55 10.00
N ALA A 280 -7.35 -11.80 9.74
CA ALA A 280 -6.45 -12.94 9.71
C ALA A 280 -5.42 -12.86 8.57
N LYS A 281 -5.83 -12.38 7.38
CA LYS A 281 -4.92 -12.06 6.28
C LYS A 281 -3.92 -10.97 6.69
N CYS A 282 -4.40 -9.90 7.33
CA CYS A 282 -3.54 -8.82 7.82
C CYS A 282 -2.56 -9.33 8.89
N ALA A 283 -3.01 -10.20 9.81
CA ALA A 283 -2.15 -10.83 10.80
C ALA A 283 -1.04 -11.67 10.16
N ALA A 284 -1.36 -12.44 9.10
CA ALA A 284 -0.35 -13.18 8.35
C ALA A 284 0.69 -12.26 7.65
N CYS A 285 0.27 -11.09 7.16
CA CYS A 285 1.18 -10.08 6.62
C CYS A 285 2.10 -9.51 7.73
N ALA A 286 1.55 -9.27 8.91
CA ALA A 286 2.28 -8.79 10.08
C ALA A 286 3.30 -9.83 10.61
N ASP A 287 2.99 -11.13 10.53
CA ASP A 287 3.90 -12.22 10.92
C ASP A 287 5.24 -12.16 10.18
N PHE A 288 5.22 -11.76 8.90
CA PHE A 288 6.44 -11.56 8.11
C PHE A 288 6.98 -10.13 8.13
N ARG A 289 6.28 -9.21 8.81
CA ARG A 289 6.50 -7.76 8.78
C ARG A 289 6.73 -7.27 7.35
N LEU A 290 5.77 -7.56 6.46
CA LEU A 290 5.85 -7.12 5.07
C LEU A 290 5.93 -5.59 5.02
N PRO A 291 6.97 -4.99 4.41
CA PRO A 291 7.06 -3.54 4.28
C PRO A 291 6.09 -3.04 3.22
N CYS A 292 5.35 -1.97 3.49
CA CYS A 292 4.54 -1.29 2.48
C CYS A 292 5.45 -0.72 1.38
N ALA A 293 5.17 -1.05 0.11
CA ALA A 293 5.97 -0.64 -1.03
C ALA A 293 6.07 0.88 -1.20
N LYS A 294 5.05 1.62 -0.75
CA LYS A 294 5.02 3.09 -0.76
C LYS A 294 5.57 3.71 0.53
N SER A 295 5.83 2.92 1.56
CA SER A 295 6.50 3.44 2.75
C SER A 295 7.92 3.81 2.36
N LEU A 296 8.17 5.13 2.22
CA LEU A 296 9.47 5.72 1.89
C LEU A 296 10.62 5.21 2.78
N TYR A 297 10.27 4.71 3.97
CA TYR A 297 11.22 4.31 5.02
C TYR A 297 11.01 2.88 5.53
N GLY A 298 10.07 2.12 4.95
CA GLY A 298 9.90 0.69 5.24
C GLY A 298 9.42 0.34 6.66
N ASN A 299 8.88 1.30 7.42
CA ASN A 299 8.37 1.07 8.77
C ASN A 299 6.91 0.62 8.78
N ASP A 300 6.13 1.05 7.80
CA ASP A 300 4.71 0.73 7.74
C ASP A 300 4.52 -0.71 7.27
N LEU A 301 3.78 -1.49 8.05
CA LEU A 301 3.49 -2.87 7.72
C LEU A 301 2.35 -2.94 6.72
N ALA A 302 2.59 -3.62 5.61
CA ALA A 302 1.54 -3.94 4.66
C ALA A 302 0.52 -4.89 5.28
N GLN A 303 -0.75 -4.66 4.94
CA GLN A 303 -1.90 -5.45 5.39
C GLN A 303 -2.48 -6.32 4.25
N GLY A 304 -1.97 -6.12 3.04
CA GLY A 304 -2.41 -6.76 1.81
C GLY A 304 -1.68 -6.16 0.61
N THR A 305 -2.34 -6.16 -0.54
CA THR A 305 -1.90 -5.46 -1.75
C THR A 305 -3.00 -4.50 -2.19
N GLY A 306 -2.69 -3.50 -3.03
CA GLY A 306 -3.73 -2.56 -3.50
C GLY A 306 -4.82 -3.16 -4.40
N THR A 307 -4.72 -4.44 -4.75
CA THR A 307 -5.60 -5.17 -5.68
C THR A 307 -6.15 -6.47 -5.08
N ASP A 308 -6.06 -6.63 -3.77
CA ASP A 308 -6.47 -7.86 -3.10
C ASP A 308 -7.99 -8.09 -3.16
N CYS A 309 -8.40 -9.30 -3.54
CA CYS A 309 -9.80 -9.71 -3.55
C CYS A 309 -10.06 -10.79 -2.49
N ALA A 310 -11.18 -10.68 -1.78
CA ALA A 310 -11.64 -11.71 -0.86
C ALA A 310 -13.07 -12.15 -1.22
N VAL A 311 -13.31 -13.47 -1.16
CA VAL A 311 -14.60 -14.10 -1.42
C VAL A 311 -14.94 -14.98 -0.22
N LEU A 312 -16.09 -14.76 0.40
CA LEU A 312 -16.64 -15.62 1.45
C LEU A 312 -17.93 -16.26 0.95
N LEU A 313 -18.01 -17.58 1.06
CA LEU A 313 -19.12 -18.42 0.62
C LEU A 313 -19.72 -19.20 1.79
N THR A 314 -21.04 -19.21 1.90
CA THR A 314 -21.80 -19.91 2.96
C THR A 314 -23.08 -20.51 2.36
N PRO A 315 -23.65 -21.60 2.93
CA PRO A 315 -24.91 -22.17 2.43
C PRO A 315 -26.06 -21.17 2.58
N LEU A 316 -27.01 -21.23 1.64
CA LEU A 316 -28.24 -20.43 1.69
C LEU A 316 -29.15 -20.93 2.82
N ALA A 317 -29.67 -20.01 3.64
CA ALA A 317 -30.65 -20.34 4.67
C ALA A 317 -31.98 -20.81 4.04
N SER A 318 -32.54 -21.91 4.56
CA SER A 318 -33.85 -22.40 4.09
C SER A 318 -34.96 -21.46 4.56
N PRO A 319 -35.87 -20.99 3.68
CA PRO A 319 -36.94 -20.06 4.05
C PRO A 319 -38.04 -20.67 4.93
N HIS A 320 -37.97 -21.96 5.31
CA HIS A 320 -38.97 -22.64 6.15
C HIS A 320 -38.54 -22.80 7.63
N SER A 321 -37.42 -22.19 8.05
CA SER A 321 -36.89 -22.34 9.41
C SER A 321 -37.45 -21.34 10.44
N THR A 322 -38.35 -20.45 10.07
CA THR A 322 -38.91 -19.41 10.96
C THR A 322 -40.15 -19.85 11.75
N SER A 323 -40.56 -21.11 11.66
CA SER A 323 -41.68 -21.64 12.48
C SER A 323 -41.17 -22.74 13.40
N ALA A 324 -41.30 -22.51 14.71
CA ALA A 324 -41.09 -23.50 15.76
C ALA A 324 -42.04 -24.70 15.56
N SER A 325 -41.64 -25.64 14.69
CA SER A 325 -42.29 -26.92 14.49
C SER A 325 -41.31 -28.01 14.89
N THR A 326 -41.72 -28.78 15.88
CA THR A 326 -40.85 -29.46 16.84
C THR A 326 -40.15 -30.72 16.33
N ASN A 327 -40.16 -31.07 15.04
CA ASN A 327 -39.70 -32.40 14.60
C ASN A 327 -38.98 -32.49 13.23
N SER A 328 -38.36 -31.41 12.72
CA SER A 328 -37.39 -31.54 11.61
C SER A 328 -35.98 -31.18 12.07
N THR A 329 -34.98 -31.95 11.62
CA THR A 329 -33.55 -31.70 11.85
C THR A 329 -33.11 -30.42 11.13
N ASN A 330 -33.55 -29.26 11.61
CA ASN A 330 -33.18 -27.96 11.09
C ASN A 330 -31.76 -27.66 11.54
N VAL A 331 -30.85 -27.49 10.57
CA VAL A 331 -29.52 -26.98 10.84
C VAL A 331 -29.68 -25.56 11.39
N PRO A 332 -29.21 -25.26 12.62
CA PRO A 332 -29.42 -23.97 13.24
C PRO A 332 -28.72 -22.87 12.44
N LEU A 333 -29.41 -21.74 12.26
CA LEU A 333 -28.84 -20.52 11.69
C LEU A 333 -27.80 -19.97 12.66
N LEU A 334 -26.58 -19.72 12.18
CA LEU A 334 -25.55 -19.11 13.03
C LEU A 334 -25.70 -17.60 13.02
N GLU A 335 -26.07 -17.03 14.17
CA GLU A 335 -26.39 -15.61 14.31
C GLU A 335 -25.15 -14.70 14.40
N TYR A 336 -24.03 -15.21 14.92
CA TYR A 336 -22.81 -14.43 15.20
C TYR A 336 -21.54 -15.18 14.79
N ALA A 337 -20.55 -14.44 14.32
CA ALA A 337 -19.21 -14.94 13.94
C ALA A 337 -18.08 -14.04 14.47
N GLY A 338 -18.30 -13.34 15.59
CA GLY A 338 -17.32 -12.49 16.26
C GLY A 338 -16.16 -13.28 16.90
N LYS A 339 -15.08 -12.58 17.31
CA LYS A 339 -13.81 -13.17 17.77
C LYS A 339 -13.90 -14.18 18.91
N HIS A 340 -14.95 -14.11 19.72
CA HIS A 340 -15.18 -15.03 20.84
C HIS A 340 -15.96 -16.29 20.42
N CYS A 341 -16.39 -16.38 19.16
CA CYS A 341 -17.08 -17.53 18.61
C CYS A 341 -16.09 -18.53 18.00
N LEU A 342 -16.40 -19.82 18.13
CA LEU A 342 -15.60 -20.89 17.52
C LEU A 342 -15.46 -20.73 16.00
N LEU A 343 -16.50 -20.24 15.31
CA LEU A 343 -16.40 -19.99 13.86
C LEU A 343 -15.28 -18.98 13.53
N ALA A 344 -15.15 -17.90 14.31
CA ALA A 344 -14.09 -16.92 14.09
C ALA A 344 -12.70 -17.51 14.32
N GLU A 345 -12.55 -18.41 15.29
CA GLU A 345 -11.31 -19.16 15.50
C GLU A 345 -10.97 -20.01 14.26
N LEU A 346 -11.94 -20.77 13.73
CA LEU A 346 -11.73 -21.64 12.56
C LEU A 346 -11.35 -20.81 11.32
N ILE A 347 -12.08 -19.73 11.03
CA ILE A 347 -11.79 -18.82 9.91
C ILE A 347 -10.41 -18.18 10.12
N GLY A 348 -10.15 -17.64 11.32
CA GLY A 348 -8.92 -16.94 11.64
C GLY A 348 -7.68 -17.82 11.50
N GLN A 349 -7.74 -19.05 12.02
CA GLN A 349 -6.65 -20.02 11.92
C GLN A 349 -6.41 -20.45 10.47
N ALA A 350 -7.48 -20.84 9.74
CA ALA A 350 -7.37 -21.32 8.37
C ALA A 350 -6.84 -20.21 7.42
N VAL A 351 -7.39 -18.99 7.53
CA VAL A 351 -6.95 -17.88 6.69
C VAL A 351 -5.52 -17.47 7.00
N ARG A 352 -5.15 -17.36 8.28
CA ARG A 352 -3.78 -16.99 8.66
C ARG A 352 -2.77 -18.03 8.19
N GLU A 353 -3.07 -19.32 8.35
CA GLU A 353 -2.20 -20.42 7.89
C GLU A 353 -2.00 -20.39 6.36
N ALA A 354 -3.10 -20.44 5.59
CA ALA A 354 -3.03 -20.45 4.12
C ALA A 354 -2.32 -19.20 3.58
N THR A 355 -2.61 -18.02 4.16
CA THR A 355 -1.97 -16.77 3.76
C THR A 355 -0.49 -16.74 4.12
N ARG A 356 -0.12 -17.22 5.31
CA ARG A 356 1.28 -17.28 5.76
C ARG A 356 2.10 -18.19 4.85
N GLU A 357 1.59 -19.36 4.49
CA GLU A 357 2.28 -20.26 3.57
C GLU A 357 2.40 -19.70 2.15
N ALA A 358 1.35 -19.03 1.66
CA ALA A 358 1.36 -18.41 0.34
C ALA A 358 2.39 -17.28 0.27
N ILE A 359 2.44 -16.41 1.29
CA ILE A 359 3.44 -15.34 1.43
C ILE A 359 4.84 -15.94 1.53
N LEU A 360 5.05 -16.99 2.34
CA LEU A 360 6.35 -17.64 2.47
C LEU A 360 6.85 -18.18 1.13
N SER A 361 5.97 -18.84 0.37
CA SER A 361 6.29 -19.33 -0.97
C SER A 361 6.68 -18.19 -1.91
N ASN A 362 6.01 -17.04 -1.82
CA ASN A 362 6.33 -15.88 -2.64
C ASN A 362 7.64 -15.19 -2.22
N LEU A 363 7.92 -15.09 -0.91
CA LEU A 363 9.17 -14.57 -0.35
C LEU A 363 10.38 -15.38 -0.81
N ILE A 364 10.29 -16.71 -0.76
CA ILE A 364 11.35 -17.61 -1.23
C ILE A 364 11.54 -17.44 -2.74
N HIS A 365 10.46 -17.29 -3.51
CA HIS A 365 10.55 -17.04 -4.95
C HIS A 365 11.22 -15.70 -5.29
N LEU A 366 10.95 -14.63 -4.53
CA LEU A 366 11.50 -13.29 -4.79
C LEU A 366 12.94 -13.09 -4.28
N HIS A 367 13.27 -13.61 -3.09
CA HIS A 367 14.57 -13.37 -2.43
C HIS A 367 15.48 -14.59 -2.38
N GLY A 368 15.01 -15.77 -2.82
CA GLY A 368 15.72 -17.05 -2.76
C GLY A 368 15.72 -17.70 -1.37
N SER A 369 15.83 -16.91 -0.29
CA SER A 369 15.77 -17.43 1.09
C SER A 369 15.17 -16.43 2.08
N LEU A 370 14.65 -16.94 3.19
CA LEU A 370 14.07 -16.11 4.26
C LEU A 370 15.13 -15.21 4.93
N TRP A 371 16.36 -15.70 5.07
CA TRP A 371 17.48 -14.92 5.60
C TRP A 371 17.85 -13.73 4.72
N ARG A 372 17.85 -13.91 3.38
CA ARG A 372 18.07 -12.81 2.44
C ARG A 372 16.97 -11.77 2.52
N TYR A 373 15.71 -12.19 2.68
CA TYR A 373 14.60 -11.28 2.93
C TYR A 373 14.79 -10.49 4.23
N HIS A 374 15.11 -11.15 5.34
CA HIS A 374 15.36 -10.46 6.61
C HIS A 374 16.53 -9.47 6.52
N GLY A 375 17.63 -9.84 5.84
CA GLY A 375 18.76 -8.95 5.60
C GLY A 375 18.38 -7.75 4.73
N HIS A 376 17.64 -7.97 3.64
CA HIS A 376 17.11 -6.89 2.79
C HIS A 376 16.21 -5.95 3.59
N ARG A 377 15.28 -6.50 4.38
CA ARG A 377 14.38 -5.74 5.25
C ARG A 377 15.17 -4.91 6.26
N TRP A 378 16.18 -5.49 6.90
CA TRP A 378 17.00 -4.79 7.88
C TRP A 378 17.80 -3.65 7.23
N LYS A 379 18.34 -3.90 6.03
CA LYS A 379 19.00 -2.87 5.22
C LYS A 379 18.03 -1.73 4.86
N THR A 380 16.83 -2.04 4.35
CA THR A 380 15.82 -1.03 3.99
C THR A 380 15.36 -0.25 5.23
N TYR A 381 15.13 -0.92 6.36
CA TYR A 381 14.78 -0.29 7.62
C TYR A 381 15.91 0.62 8.12
N PHE A 382 17.16 0.17 8.07
CA PHE A 382 18.32 0.95 8.51
C PHE A 382 18.56 2.19 7.63
N ILE A 383 18.51 2.02 6.30
CA ILE A 383 18.57 3.12 5.34
C ILE A 383 17.39 4.07 5.57
N GLY A 384 16.19 3.52 5.78
CA GLY A 384 14.99 4.28 6.09
C GLY A 384 15.11 5.08 7.38
N LEU A 385 15.69 4.51 8.43
CA LEU A 385 15.97 5.17 9.70
C LEU A 385 16.95 6.34 9.53
N LEU A 386 18.01 6.13 8.75
CA LEU A 386 19.04 7.14 8.45
C LEU A 386 18.51 8.26 7.54
N LEU A 387 17.68 7.91 6.54
CA LEU A 387 17.02 8.86 5.65
C LEU A 387 15.81 9.56 6.30
N ARG A 388 15.16 8.95 7.28
CA ARG A 388 14.10 9.60 8.05
C ARG A 388 14.74 10.60 9.00
N GLY A 389 15.79 10.23 9.72
CA GLY A 389 16.32 11.10 10.77
C GLY A 389 15.26 11.45 11.82
N ALA A 390 15.45 12.51 12.60
CA ALA A 390 14.49 13.04 13.57
C ALA A 390 13.38 13.85 12.91
N ARG A 391 13.16 13.67 11.60
CA ARG A 391 12.17 14.42 10.84
C ARG A 391 10.84 14.44 11.61
N PRO A 392 10.29 15.64 11.83
CA PRO A 392 8.90 15.77 12.19
C PRO A 392 8.09 14.93 11.21
N CYS A 393 7.18 14.10 11.71
CA CYS A 393 6.01 13.82 10.91
C CYS A 393 5.46 15.19 10.52
N VAL A 394 5.55 15.55 9.24
CA VAL A 394 5.12 16.86 8.73
C VAL A 394 3.75 17.13 9.36
N PRO A 395 3.63 18.14 10.24
CA PRO A 395 2.37 18.38 10.89
C PRO A 395 1.33 18.74 9.82
N PRO A 396 0.08 18.26 9.95
CA PRO A 396 -0.95 18.51 8.96
C PRO A 396 -1.23 20.02 8.79
N LYS A 397 -0.90 20.84 9.79
CA LYS A 397 -0.91 22.30 9.71
C LYS A 397 0.45 22.88 10.08
N PRO A 398 0.83 24.03 9.48
CA PRO A 398 1.99 24.78 9.95
C PRO A 398 1.84 25.09 11.44
N MET A 399 2.90 24.87 12.22
CA MET A 399 3.00 25.13 13.67
C MET A 399 2.27 24.19 14.64
N ASP A 400 1.69 23.06 14.20
CA ASP A 400 1.33 22.02 15.20
C ASP A 400 2.60 21.51 15.89
N SER A 401 2.48 21.13 17.16
CA SER A 401 3.60 20.59 17.93
C SER A 401 4.22 19.40 17.20
N ILE A 402 5.50 19.51 16.87
CA ILE A 402 6.27 18.45 16.22
C ILE A 402 6.25 17.22 17.12
N PRO A 403 5.76 16.06 16.66
CA PRO A 403 5.83 14.85 17.45
C PRO A 403 7.30 14.49 17.70
N PRO A 404 7.66 14.03 18.92
CA PRO A 404 9.03 13.71 19.25
C PRO A 404 9.57 12.61 18.32
N ALA A 405 10.85 12.71 17.96
CA ALA A 405 11.51 11.71 17.15
C ALA A 405 11.47 10.32 17.85
N PRO A 406 11.30 9.22 17.10
CA PRO A 406 11.29 7.90 17.69
C PRO A 406 12.62 7.60 18.39
N LEU A 407 12.58 6.94 19.55
CA LEU A 407 13.75 6.64 20.39
C LEU A 407 14.90 5.96 19.61
N ALA A 408 14.57 5.09 18.66
CA ALA A 408 15.58 4.42 17.83
C ALA A 408 16.43 5.41 17.01
N VAL A 409 15.84 6.50 16.51
CA VAL A 409 16.57 7.54 15.78
C VAL A 409 17.44 8.35 16.73
N LEU A 410 16.92 8.70 17.92
CA LEU A 410 17.67 9.44 18.93
C LEU A 410 18.90 8.66 19.39
N LEU A 411 18.73 7.37 19.68
CA LEU A 411 19.81 6.46 20.06
C LEU A 411 20.84 6.31 18.93
N LEU A 412 20.39 6.19 17.69
CA LEU A 412 21.28 6.15 16.52
C LEU A 412 22.07 7.46 16.39
N GLY A 413 21.40 8.61 16.54
CA GLY A 413 22.03 9.93 16.48
C GLY A 413 23.12 10.09 17.52
N TRP A 414 22.80 9.83 18.79
CA TRP A 414 23.78 9.86 19.88
C TRP A 414 24.90 8.84 19.69
N GLY A 415 24.58 7.62 19.23
CA GLY A 415 25.58 6.61 18.91
C GLY A 415 26.58 7.09 17.87
N MET A 416 26.11 7.72 16.78
CA MET A 416 27.00 8.26 15.75
C MET A 416 27.83 9.44 16.23
N VAL A 417 27.27 10.31 17.08
CA VAL A 417 28.01 11.42 17.71
C VAL A 417 29.11 10.89 18.63
N LEU A 418 28.82 9.86 19.43
CA LEU A 418 29.81 9.22 20.30
C LEU A 418 30.90 8.49 19.51
N VAL A 419 30.55 7.84 18.39
CA VAL A 419 31.53 7.22 17.49
C VAL A 419 32.44 8.28 16.87
N ALA A 420 31.89 9.43 16.44
CA ALA A 420 32.69 10.54 15.90
C ALA A 420 33.64 11.13 16.96
N TYR A 421 33.20 11.25 18.21
CA TYR A 421 34.05 11.65 19.33
C TYR A 421 35.12 10.59 19.65
N GLY A 422 34.76 9.31 19.62
CA GLY A 422 35.69 8.20 19.81
C GLY A 422 36.82 8.21 18.78
N ILE A 423 36.49 8.42 17.51
CA ILE A 423 37.48 8.58 16.43
C ILE A 423 38.38 9.80 16.69
N HIS A 424 37.79 10.93 17.13
CA HIS A 424 38.55 12.13 17.46
C HIS A 424 39.59 11.89 18.58
N VAL A 425 39.23 11.10 19.59
CA VAL A 425 40.06 10.84 20.77
C VAL A 425 41.09 9.74 20.53
N LEU A 426 40.70 8.63 19.91
CA LEU A 426 41.56 7.44 19.73
C LEU A 426 42.46 7.53 18.49
N SER A 427 42.04 8.23 17.45
CA SER A 427 42.73 8.22 16.16
C SER A 427 42.76 9.61 15.48
N PRO A 428 43.42 10.62 16.10
CA PRO A 428 43.51 11.98 15.56
C PRO A 428 44.25 12.07 14.21
N PHE A 429 44.96 11.02 13.80
CA PHE A 429 45.64 10.93 12.49
C PHE A 429 44.73 10.45 11.35
N LEU A 430 43.60 9.78 11.63
CA LEU A 430 42.71 9.25 10.59
C LEU A 430 41.82 10.33 9.97
N LEU A 431 41.29 11.22 10.82
CA LEU A 431 40.34 12.26 10.42
C LEU A 431 40.69 13.57 11.13
N PRO A 432 40.76 14.70 10.41
CA PRO A 432 41.01 16.00 11.03
C PRO A 432 39.84 16.38 11.95
N ARG A 433 40.12 17.18 13.00
CA ARG A 433 39.11 17.63 13.98
C ARG A 433 37.90 18.32 13.34
N SER A 434 38.11 19.07 12.25
CA SER A 434 37.03 19.69 11.50
C SER A 434 36.08 18.67 10.86
N ALA A 435 36.61 17.54 10.36
CA ALA A 435 35.81 16.48 9.77
C ALA A 435 34.99 15.72 10.82
N THR A 436 35.55 15.45 12.00
CA THR A 436 34.78 14.78 13.08
C THR A 436 33.68 15.66 13.63
N VAL A 437 33.91 16.97 13.78
CA VAL A 437 32.89 17.95 14.16
C VAL A 437 31.80 18.04 13.09
N LEU A 438 32.17 18.11 11.80
CA LEU A 438 31.21 18.11 10.69
C LEU A 438 30.34 16.85 10.66
N ILE A 439 30.95 15.67 10.82
CA ILE A 439 30.24 14.39 10.85
C ILE A 439 29.29 14.36 12.07
N ALA A 440 29.76 14.75 13.25
CA ALA A 440 28.92 14.78 14.44
C ALA A 440 27.76 15.78 14.31
N ALA A 441 28.01 16.98 13.77
CA ALA A 441 27.00 17.99 13.57
C ALA A 441 25.97 17.59 12.51
N THR A 442 26.38 16.93 11.43
CA THR A 442 25.44 16.41 10.41
C THR A 442 24.56 15.28 10.95
N PHE A 443 25.09 14.35 11.74
CA PHE A 443 24.28 13.33 12.42
C PHE A 443 23.40 13.92 13.52
N TRP A 444 23.87 14.94 14.23
CA TRP A 444 23.05 15.66 15.21
C TRP A 444 21.89 16.37 14.52
N ASP A 445 22.14 17.15 13.46
CA ASP A 445 21.08 17.82 12.70
C ASP A 445 20.08 16.81 12.13
N ARG A 446 20.58 15.65 11.68
CA ARG A 446 19.73 14.64 11.08
C ARG A 446 18.91 13.84 12.07
N CYS A 447 19.44 13.52 13.26
CA CYS A 447 18.87 12.51 14.16
C CYS A 447 18.47 13.04 15.54
N LEU A 448 18.83 14.27 15.90
CA LEU A 448 18.53 14.86 17.19
C LEU A 448 17.62 16.10 17.02
N PRO A 449 16.74 16.38 17.99
CA PRO A 449 15.78 17.47 17.87
C PRO A 449 16.46 18.82 17.66
N GLU A 450 15.77 19.72 17.00
CA GLU A 450 16.20 21.11 16.93
C GLU A 450 16.06 21.76 18.32
N PRO A 451 17.03 22.62 18.71
CA PRO A 451 16.86 23.45 19.89
C PRO A 451 15.63 24.36 19.72
N PRO A 452 15.00 24.82 20.82
CA PRO A 452 13.84 25.69 20.75
C PRO A 452 14.10 26.92 19.85
N LEU A 453 13.11 27.24 19.00
CA LEU A 453 13.19 28.28 17.97
C LEU A 453 13.67 29.65 18.49
N SER A 454 13.42 29.97 19.77
CA SER A 454 13.85 31.20 20.42
C SER A 454 15.36 31.37 20.51
N VAL A 455 16.13 30.28 20.43
CA VAL A 455 17.60 30.27 20.53
C VAL A 455 18.24 29.94 19.17
N HIS A 456 17.43 29.82 18.11
CA HIS A 456 17.94 29.51 16.78
C HIS A 456 18.61 30.74 16.16
N PRO A 457 19.88 30.68 15.72
CA PRO A 457 20.58 31.85 15.19
C PRO A 457 19.96 32.40 13.92
N VAL A 458 19.26 31.59 13.12
CA VAL A 458 18.44 32.09 11.98
C VAL A 458 17.34 33.04 12.46
N VAL A 459 16.64 32.71 13.55
CA VAL A 459 15.57 33.55 14.09
C VAL A 459 16.17 34.82 14.69
N LEU A 460 17.29 34.70 15.39
CA LEU A 460 18.03 35.86 15.91
C LEU A 460 18.54 36.75 14.76
N ALA A 461 19.10 36.18 13.69
CA ALA A 461 19.54 36.91 12.51
C ALA A 461 18.38 37.61 11.82
N GLY A 462 17.27 36.91 11.56
CA GLY A 462 16.06 37.50 11.00
C GLY A 462 15.50 38.64 11.87
N THR A 463 15.54 38.48 13.19
CA THR A 463 15.12 39.52 14.14
C THR A 463 16.05 40.72 14.11
N VAL A 464 17.37 40.51 14.11
CA VAL A 464 18.38 41.58 13.98
C VAL A 464 18.26 42.30 12.64
N ILE A 465 18.04 41.56 11.55
CA ILE A 465 17.85 42.13 10.21
C ILE A 465 16.55 42.94 10.16
N SER A 466 15.45 42.43 10.71
CA SER A 466 14.16 43.12 10.76
C SER A 466 14.23 44.40 11.60
N ILE A 467 14.92 44.36 12.75
CA ILE A 467 15.13 45.53 13.60
C ILE A 467 16.02 46.55 12.87
N ALA A 468 17.14 46.12 12.28
CA ALA A 468 18.07 47.01 11.59
C ALA A 468 17.44 47.65 10.34
N THR A 469 16.69 46.90 9.55
CA THR A 469 15.97 47.44 8.38
C THR A 469 14.85 48.40 8.78
N LYS A 470 14.13 48.14 9.87
CA LYS A 470 13.00 48.97 10.33
C LYS A 470 13.43 50.23 11.09
N GLN A 471 14.53 50.19 11.85
CA GLN A 471 14.99 51.31 12.67
C GLN A 471 16.13 52.11 12.05
N TRP A 472 17.02 51.49 11.26
CA TRP A 472 18.29 52.12 10.86
C TRP A 472 18.39 52.47 9.37
N ILE A 473 17.52 51.93 8.50
CA ILE A 473 17.58 52.15 7.06
C ILE A 473 16.39 53.01 6.59
N PRO A 474 16.58 54.32 6.33
CA PRO A 474 15.51 55.16 5.79
C PRO A 474 15.15 54.74 4.35
N GLU A 475 13.85 54.70 4.02
CA GLU A 475 13.29 54.28 2.70
C GLU A 475 13.87 55.06 1.50
N ARG A 476 14.48 56.22 1.74
CA ARG A 476 15.11 57.06 0.72
C ARG A 476 16.31 56.39 0.04
N ILE A 477 16.98 55.46 0.72
CA ILE A 477 18.19 54.76 0.21
C ILE A 477 17.85 53.78 -0.92
N PHE A 478 16.65 53.18 -0.91
CA PHE A 478 16.22 52.23 -1.95
C PHE A 478 15.69 52.91 -3.22
N ARG A 479 15.61 54.24 -3.25
CA ARG A 479 15.08 55.00 -4.40
C ARG A 479 16.09 55.16 -5.54
N SER A 480 17.39 54.99 -5.28
CA SER A 480 18.41 54.94 -6.32
C SER A 480 19.09 53.56 -6.35
N PRO A 481 19.23 52.94 -7.54
CA PRO A 481 19.71 51.57 -7.66
C PRO A 481 21.14 51.39 -7.14
N PHE A 482 21.98 52.43 -7.24
CA PHE A 482 23.37 52.39 -6.78
C PHE A 482 23.51 52.50 -5.25
N LEU A 483 22.81 53.44 -4.59
CA LEU A 483 22.85 53.53 -3.11
C LEU A 483 22.18 52.31 -2.46
N GLY A 484 21.13 51.77 -3.07
CA GLY A 484 20.50 50.53 -2.61
C GLY A 484 21.48 49.35 -2.65
N PHE A 485 22.23 49.21 -3.74
CA PHE A 485 23.26 48.16 -3.86
C PHE A 485 24.40 48.34 -2.85
N CYS A 486 25.00 49.53 -2.77
CA CYS A 486 26.09 49.79 -1.83
C CYS A 486 25.65 49.65 -0.37
N GLY A 487 24.44 50.13 -0.03
CA GLY A 487 23.85 49.95 1.29
C GLY A 487 23.60 48.48 1.64
N GLY A 488 23.11 47.70 0.67
CA GLY A 488 22.92 46.25 0.83
C GLY A 488 24.23 45.49 1.06
N VAL A 489 25.27 45.78 0.30
CA VAL A 489 26.59 45.15 0.47
C VAL A 489 27.21 45.50 1.82
N LEU A 490 27.12 46.77 2.24
CA LEU A 490 27.68 47.23 3.51
C LEU A 490 26.93 46.64 4.70
N PHE A 491 25.60 46.50 4.58
CA PHE A 491 24.77 45.79 5.55
C PHE A 491 25.16 44.31 5.65
N LEU A 492 25.34 43.63 4.52
CA LEU A 492 25.77 42.22 4.46
C LEU A 492 27.16 42.01 5.09
N LEU A 493 28.12 42.86 4.79
CA LEU A 493 29.46 42.78 5.41
C LEU A 493 29.40 43.05 6.92
N GLY A 494 28.57 44.00 7.35
CA GLY A 494 28.38 44.34 8.76
C GLY A 494 27.75 43.19 9.56
N THR A 495 26.69 42.58 9.05
CA THR A 495 26.06 41.42 9.69
C THR A 495 27.02 40.24 9.74
N LEU A 496 27.72 39.93 8.65
CA LEU A 496 28.68 38.82 8.58
C LEU A 496 29.83 39.01 9.58
N SER A 497 30.35 40.23 9.73
CA SER A 497 31.39 40.54 10.72
C SER A 497 30.89 40.39 12.17
N LEU A 498 29.67 40.83 12.47
CA LEU A 498 29.06 40.69 13.79
C LEU A 498 28.90 39.20 14.18
N PHE A 499 28.38 38.37 13.26
CA PHE A 499 28.20 36.94 13.52
C PHE A 499 29.53 36.19 13.62
N ALA A 500 30.49 36.49 12.74
CA ALA A 500 31.81 35.85 12.75
C ALA A 500 32.60 36.19 14.03
N SER A 501 32.58 37.47 14.45
CA SER A 501 33.24 37.91 15.68
C SER A 501 32.59 37.32 16.93
N GLY A 502 31.25 37.25 16.98
CA GLY A 502 30.51 36.59 18.06
C GLY A 502 30.83 35.09 18.17
N ALA A 503 30.86 34.37 17.04
CA ALA A 503 31.24 32.96 17.01
C ALA A 503 32.69 32.74 17.45
N HIS A 504 33.62 33.60 16.99
CA HIS A 504 35.02 33.53 17.40
C HIS A 504 35.18 33.75 18.92
N LEU A 505 34.50 34.77 19.48
CA LEU A 505 34.51 35.04 20.92
C LEU A 505 33.98 33.84 21.72
N PHE A 506 32.89 33.22 21.26
CA PHE A 506 32.33 32.02 21.89
C PHE A 506 33.33 30.86 21.89
N LEU A 507 33.98 30.57 20.75
CA LEU A 507 34.97 29.50 20.66
C LEU A 507 36.18 29.75 21.57
N VAL A 508 36.63 31.00 21.69
CA VAL A 508 37.70 31.38 22.62
C VAL A 508 37.26 31.16 24.07
N ALA A 509 36.04 31.56 24.44
CA ALA A 509 35.50 31.36 25.78
C ALA A 509 35.37 29.86 26.13
N VAL A 510 34.88 29.03 25.20
CA VAL A 510 34.78 27.58 25.38
C VAL A 510 36.15 26.93 25.55
N ARG A 511 37.15 27.37 24.77
CA ARG A 511 38.54 26.89 24.91
C ARG A 511 39.15 27.30 26.23
N TRP A 512 38.92 28.54 26.66
CA TRP A 512 39.44 29.06 27.92
C TRP A 512 38.85 28.30 29.12
N ALA A 513 37.53 28.10 29.14
CA ALA A 513 36.85 27.31 30.16
C ALA A 513 37.34 25.85 30.21
N ALA A 514 37.63 25.24 29.05
CA ALA A 514 38.18 23.88 28.98
C ALA A 514 39.61 23.79 29.54
N VAL A 515 40.44 24.81 29.34
CA VAL A 515 41.81 24.89 29.86
C VAL A 515 41.80 25.16 31.37
N GLU A 516 40.98 26.11 31.83
CA GLU A 516 40.88 26.47 33.25
C GLU A 516 40.38 25.28 34.09
N ALA A 517 39.38 24.55 33.58
CA ALA A 517 38.90 23.32 34.20
C ALA A 517 39.94 22.20 34.25
N ALA A 518 40.88 22.15 33.28
CA ALA A 518 41.99 21.19 33.30
C ALA A 518 43.10 21.58 34.29
N THR A 519 43.28 22.88 34.56
CA THR A 519 44.29 23.39 35.51
C THR A 519 43.82 23.40 36.96
N ALA A 520 42.53 23.62 37.23
CA ALA A 520 41.96 23.63 38.57
C ALA A 520 41.96 22.26 39.26
N THR A 521 42.21 21.18 38.52
CA THR A 521 42.14 19.78 38.98
C THR A 521 43.46 19.18 39.45
N ILE A 522 44.54 19.97 39.57
CA ILE A 522 45.90 19.49 39.92
C ILE A 522 46.08 19.26 41.45
N GLY A 523 45.04 19.44 42.28
CA GLY A 523 45.14 19.50 43.75
C GLY A 523 44.55 18.36 44.61
N SER A 524 44.08 17.24 44.06
CA SER A 524 43.42 16.16 44.84
C SER A 524 43.81 14.73 44.41
N ASP A 525 43.88 13.77 45.35
CA ASP A 525 44.50 12.43 45.22
C ASP A 525 43.64 11.25 44.66
N ASP A 526 42.32 11.37 44.50
CA ASP A 526 41.43 10.36 43.87
C ASP A 526 41.52 10.21 42.32
N ASN A 527 42.59 9.57 41.84
CA ASN A 527 42.94 9.43 40.41
C ASN A 527 41.81 9.01 39.42
N ASN A 528 40.83 8.18 39.82
CA ASN A 528 39.79 7.69 38.88
C ASN A 528 38.69 8.73 38.58
N ILE A 529 38.33 9.57 39.55
CA ILE A 529 37.29 10.59 39.37
C ILE A 529 37.84 11.73 38.49
N TYR A 530 39.14 12.04 38.60
CA TYR A 530 39.77 13.11 37.82
C TYR A 530 39.95 12.77 36.35
N ILE A 531 40.35 11.53 36.04
CA ILE A 531 40.43 11.08 34.64
C ILE A 531 39.06 11.20 33.98
N PHE A 532 38.00 10.78 34.67
CA PHE A 532 36.63 10.93 34.17
C PHE A 532 36.23 12.40 33.97
N GLN A 533 36.49 13.29 34.93
CA GLN A 533 36.20 14.73 34.82
C GLN A 533 36.95 15.39 33.65
N GLN A 534 38.22 15.06 33.43
CA GLN A 534 38.98 15.60 32.29
C GLN A 534 38.42 15.13 30.94
N HIS A 535 38.05 13.86 30.82
CA HIS A 535 37.41 13.35 29.60
C HIS A 535 36.02 13.96 29.38
N LEU A 536 35.27 14.21 30.47
CA LEU A 536 33.98 14.87 30.42
C LEU A 536 34.09 16.32 29.94
N MET A 537 35.03 17.11 30.46
CA MET A 537 35.21 18.51 30.04
C MET A 537 35.69 18.63 28.59
N LYS A 538 36.56 17.73 28.13
CA LYS A 538 36.97 17.64 26.72
C LYS A 538 35.78 17.29 25.81
N PHE A 539 34.93 16.36 26.25
CA PHE A 539 33.71 16.01 25.54
C PHE A 539 32.73 17.18 25.49
N VAL A 540 32.48 17.87 26.61
CA VAL A 540 31.57 19.03 26.67
C VAL A 540 32.06 20.18 25.78
N SER A 541 33.36 20.48 25.79
CA SER A 541 33.95 21.50 24.92
C SER A 541 33.77 21.16 23.43
N TRP A 542 34.06 19.91 23.04
CA TRP A 542 33.84 19.43 21.68
C TRP A 542 32.34 19.42 21.31
N LEU A 543 31.47 19.07 22.25
CA LEU A 543 30.03 19.07 22.07
C LEU A 543 29.49 20.49 21.82
N LEU A 544 30.00 21.49 22.54
CA LEU A 544 29.66 22.90 22.33
C LEU A 544 30.11 23.40 20.94
N GLU A 545 31.27 22.96 20.45
CA GLU A 545 31.71 23.22 19.07
C GLU A 545 30.75 22.60 18.05
N VAL A 546 30.34 21.35 18.26
CA VAL A 546 29.34 20.66 17.43
C VAL A 546 27.98 21.37 17.47
N MET A 547 27.54 21.86 18.63
CA MET A 547 26.29 22.60 18.77
C MET A 547 26.34 23.92 18.01
N LEU A 548 27.42 24.69 18.15
CA LEU A 548 27.59 25.94 17.40
C LEU A 548 27.62 25.67 15.89
N PHE A 549 28.36 24.65 15.45
CA PHE A 549 28.43 24.30 14.04
C PHE A 549 27.11 23.76 13.50
N LYS A 550 26.35 22.96 14.26
CA LYS A 550 24.98 22.57 13.88
C LYS A 550 24.12 23.78 13.60
N THR A 551 24.21 24.82 14.42
CA THR A 551 23.32 25.97 14.29
C THR A 551 23.51 26.75 12.99
N THR A 552 24.59 26.50 12.23
CA THR A 552 24.84 27.12 10.93
C THR A 552 24.19 26.38 9.75
N PHE A 553 23.57 25.21 9.94
CA PHE A 553 22.79 24.57 8.88
C PHE A 553 21.61 23.80 9.48
N SER A 554 20.40 24.08 8.98
CA SER A 554 19.19 23.34 9.33
C SER A 554 18.69 22.56 8.11
N LEU A 555 19.35 21.43 7.82
CA LEU A 555 18.98 20.58 6.68
C LEU A 555 17.64 19.88 6.96
N GLN A 556 17.37 19.58 8.24
CA GLN A 556 16.13 18.94 8.65
C GLN A 556 14.90 19.84 8.42
N LEU A 557 14.91 21.09 8.90
CA LEU A 557 13.79 22.02 8.70
C LEU A 557 13.58 22.32 7.22
N LEU A 558 14.66 22.62 6.49
CA LEU A 558 14.62 22.95 5.06
C LEU A 558 13.97 21.83 4.24
N CYS A 559 14.39 20.58 4.49
CA CYS A 559 13.85 19.43 3.80
C CYS A 559 12.39 19.15 4.21
N THR A 560 12.05 19.37 5.48
CA THR A 560 10.67 19.21 5.98
C THR A 560 9.71 20.16 5.27
N ILE A 561 10.06 21.44 5.18
CA ILE A 561 9.26 22.48 4.52
C ILE A 561 9.08 22.15 3.04
N ALA A 562 10.16 21.78 2.35
CA ALA A 562 10.13 21.42 0.93
C ALA A 562 9.18 20.23 0.66
N LEU A 563 9.28 19.18 1.48
CA LEU A 563 8.44 17.99 1.34
C LEU A 563 6.98 18.26 1.68
N GLN A 564 6.72 19.13 2.65
CA GLN A 564 5.36 19.56 2.99
C GLN A 564 4.72 20.32 1.83
N MET A 565 5.47 21.25 1.21
CA MET A 565 4.99 21.99 0.04
C MET A 565 4.69 21.04 -1.12
N ALA A 566 5.60 20.11 -1.42
CA ALA A 566 5.42 19.11 -2.47
C ALA A 566 4.12 18.32 -2.27
N ARG A 567 3.82 17.88 -1.03
CA ARG A 567 2.59 17.16 -0.70
C ARG A 567 1.32 17.98 -0.91
N PHE A 568 1.34 19.27 -0.55
CA PHE A 568 0.18 20.14 -0.78
C PHE A 568 -0.06 20.36 -2.27
N LEU A 569 1.00 20.50 -3.06
CA LEU A 569 0.91 20.63 -4.52
C LEU A 569 0.41 19.34 -5.17
N GLU A 570 0.94 18.17 -4.79
CA GLU A 570 0.49 16.87 -5.29
C GLU A 570 -1.00 16.62 -5.02
N ARG A 571 -1.50 17.04 -3.85
CA ARG A 571 -2.92 16.91 -3.46
C ARG A 571 -3.81 18.05 -3.97
N SER A 572 -3.27 18.97 -4.78
CA SER A 572 -3.99 20.16 -5.27
C SER A 572 -4.57 21.05 -4.16
N GLN A 573 -3.98 21.04 -2.96
CA GLN A 573 -4.37 21.86 -1.81
C GLN A 573 -3.70 23.23 -1.88
N LEU A 574 -4.05 24.03 -2.88
CA LEU A 574 -3.38 25.31 -3.18
C LEU A 574 -3.47 26.33 -2.04
N GLN A 575 -4.56 26.33 -1.27
CA GLN A 575 -4.72 27.29 -0.17
C GLN A 575 -3.76 27.02 0.98
N ASP A 576 -3.55 25.75 1.32
CA ASP A 576 -2.60 25.36 2.38
C ASP A 576 -1.15 25.60 1.94
N ALA A 577 -0.85 25.33 0.66
CA ALA A 577 0.43 25.67 0.05
C ALA A 577 0.71 27.19 0.12
N ARG A 578 -0.26 28.03 -0.22
CA ARG A 578 -0.13 29.50 -0.11
C ARG A 578 0.14 29.93 1.33
N ASN A 579 -0.64 29.44 2.28
CA ASN A 579 -0.45 29.75 3.70
C ASN A 579 0.94 29.36 4.20
N GLN A 580 1.48 28.23 3.74
CA GLN A 580 2.84 27.81 4.06
C GLN A 580 3.90 28.71 3.42
N LEU A 581 3.69 29.17 2.18
CA LEU A 581 4.63 30.05 1.49
C LEU A 581 4.68 31.46 2.12
N VAL A 582 3.57 31.99 2.65
CA VAL A 582 3.55 33.28 3.40
C VAL A 582 4.56 33.28 4.55
N TRP A 583 4.77 32.12 5.17
CA TRP A 583 5.71 32.00 6.28
C TRP A 583 7.17 32.01 5.81
N LEU A 584 7.43 31.42 4.63
CA LEU A 584 8.77 31.32 4.06
C LEU A 584 9.19 32.59 3.31
N CYS A 585 8.22 33.29 2.73
CA CYS A 585 8.40 34.48 1.91
C CYS A 585 7.61 35.64 2.54
N SER A 586 8.25 36.78 2.77
CA SER A 586 7.56 38.01 3.19
C SER A 586 6.63 38.61 2.13
N ARG A 587 6.50 37.97 0.96
CA ARG A 587 5.67 38.40 -0.19
C ARG A 587 4.32 37.70 -0.17
N ASP A 588 3.30 38.39 -0.68
CA ASP A 588 1.93 37.89 -0.78
C ASP A 588 1.81 36.78 -1.86
N PRO A 589 1.46 35.53 -1.49
CA PRO A 589 1.34 34.41 -2.42
C PRO A 589 -0.11 34.14 -2.87
N THR A 590 -1.08 35.00 -2.52
CA THR A 590 -2.52 34.77 -2.76
C THR A 590 -2.88 34.49 -4.22
N HIS A 591 -2.13 35.04 -5.18
CA HIS A 591 -2.38 34.90 -6.61
C HIS A 591 -1.55 33.82 -7.33
N LEU A 592 -0.68 33.10 -6.61
CA LEU A 592 0.25 32.15 -7.23
C LEU A 592 -0.43 30.82 -7.59
N GLY A 593 -0.09 30.29 -8.78
CA GLY A 593 -0.44 28.94 -9.23
C GLY A 593 0.48 27.86 -8.65
N SER A 594 0.24 26.58 -8.96
CA SER A 594 1.05 25.47 -8.44
C SER A 594 2.53 25.57 -8.82
N GLU A 595 2.83 25.97 -10.06
CA GLU A 595 4.20 26.10 -10.57
C GLU A 595 4.93 27.28 -9.94
N ASP A 596 4.25 28.42 -9.79
CA ASP A 596 4.84 29.61 -9.14
C ASP A 596 5.05 29.38 -7.63
N LEU A 597 4.17 28.63 -6.98
CA LEU A 597 4.34 28.22 -5.57
C LEU A 597 5.55 27.30 -5.40
N ALA A 598 5.74 26.34 -6.30
CA ALA A 598 6.92 25.48 -6.32
C ALA A 598 8.19 26.30 -6.56
N GLY A 599 8.17 27.20 -7.55
CA GLY A 599 9.27 28.09 -7.88
C GLY A 599 9.65 29.01 -6.72
N GLY A 600 8.68 29.70 -6.12
CA GLY A 600 8.91 30.57 -4.98
C GLY A 600 9.42 29.84 -3.74
N THR A 601 8.98 28.59 -3.54
CA THR A 601 9.52 27.73 -2.48
C THR A 601 10.98 27.36 -2.77
N LEU A 602 11.29 26.91 -3.99
CA LEU A 602 12.66 26.56 -4.37
C LEU A 602 13.60 27.76 -4.30
N GLU A 603 13.16 28.93 -4.74
CA GLU A 603 13.90 30.19 -4.64
C GLU A 603 14.25 30.48 -3.17
N SER A 604 13.26 30.52 -2.28
CA SER A 604 13.49 30.80 -0.85
C SER A 604 14.37 29.75 -0.18
N LEU A 605 14.17 28.46 -0.47
CA LEU A 605 15.03 27.40 0.06
C LEU A 605 16.46 27.49 -0.46
N SER A 606 16.66 27.97 -1.70
CA SER A 606 17.98 28.16 -2.28
C SER A 606 18.72 29.36 -1.69
N VAL A 607 18.02 30.48 -1.43
CA VAL A 607 18.60 31.65 -0.75
C VAL A 607 19.02 31.29 0.67
N SER A 608 18.17 30.56 1.40
CA SER A 608 18.53 30.00 2.72
C SER A 608 19.70 28.99 2.67
N ARG A 609 20.13 28.54 1.49
CA ARG A 609 21.30 27.66 1.30
C ARG A 609 22.54 28.42 0.81
N VAL A 610 22.35 29.56 0.13
CA VAL A 610 23.42 30.42 -0.40
C VAL A 610 23.98 31.38 0.65
N GLU A 611 23.19 31.78 1.66
CA GLU A 611 23.70 32.55 2.83
C GLU A 611 24.69 31.76 3.71
N TYR A 612 24.95 30.48 3.42
CA TYR A 612 25.77 29.57 4.23
C TYR A 612 26.96 28.95 3.49
N ARG A 613 27.38 29.54 2.36
CA ARG A 613 28.69 29.30 1.75
C ARG A 613 29.57 30.53 1.97
#